data_AF-A0A378A0Q1-F1
#
_entry.id   AF-A0A378A0Q1-F1
#
_cell.length_a   1.000
_cell.length_b   1.000
_cell.length_c   1.000
_cell.angle_alpha   90.00
_cell.angle_beta   90.00
_cell.angle_gamma   90.00
#
_symmetry.space_group_name_H-M   'P 1'
#
loop_
_entity.id
_entity.type
_entity.pdbx_description
1 polymer ?
#
loop_
_entity_poly.entity_id
_entity_poly.type
_entity_poly.pdbx_seq_one_letter_code
_entity_poly.pdbx_strand_id
1 'polypeptide(L)'
;MTLHFADAEELAKSGGKLLSARGHLMADKRTNRLLIRDDARHLTALKAWAQEMDLPVGQVELAAHIVSMSETSLRELGVKWRLAEAGSPPGSGQITTLSSDVSVNDASTRAGFNIGKINGRLLELELSALERKQQVEIIASPRLLASHMQPASIKQGSEIPYQVSSGESGATSVEFKRGGAGHGGHARRCCSREECGLSCE
;
A
#
# COMPACT_ATOMS: atom_id res chain seq x y z
N MET A 1 39.81 23.14 -9.10
CA MET A 1 39.11 23.51 -7.86
C MET A 1 38.67 22.25 -7.14
N THR A 2 38.45 22.31 -5.84
CA THR A 2 37.89 21.21 -5.03
C THR A 2 36.38 21.38 -4.87
N LEU A 3 35.63 20.30 -5.07
CA LEU A 3 34.18 20.25 -4.91
C LEU A 3 33.83 19.44 -3.67
N HIS A 4 32.83 19.88 -2.90
CA HIS A 4 32.47 19.24 -1.62
C HIS A 4 31.16 18.45 -1.69
N PHE A 5 30.19 18.92 -2.49
CA PHE A 5 28.84 18.36 -2.55
C PHE A 5 28.53 17.79 -3.94
N ALA A 6 28.99 18.44 -5.00
CA ALA A 6 28.79 17.99 -6.37
C ALA A 6 29.88 17.00 -6.84
N ASP A 7 29.50 16.07 -7.73
CA ASP A 7 30.43 15.15 -8.37
C ASP A 7 31.18 15.85 -9.52
N ALA A 8 32.50 15.79 -9.49
CA ALA A 8 33.36 16.42 -10.49
C ALA A 8 33.14 15.86 -11.92
N GLU A 9 32.80 14.58 -12.07
CA GLU A 9 32.60 13.93 -13.36
C GLU A 9 31.30 14.42 -14.03
N GLU A 10 30.22 14.56 -13.26
CA GLU A 10 28.94 15.09 -13.75
C GLU A 10 29.04 16.59 -14.09
N LEU A 11 29.81 17.36 -13.30
CA LEU A 11 30.11 18.75 -13.62
C LEU A 11 31.02 18.90 -14.84
N ALA A 12 31.94 17.96 -15.08
CA ALA A 12 32.76 17.99 -16.30
C ALA A 12 31.92 17.76 -17.57
N LYS A 13 30.91 16.86 -17.51
CA LYS A 13 29.99 16.60 -18.64
C LYS A 13 29.11 17.81 -18.97
N SER A 14 28.59 18.49 -17.95
CA SER A 14 27.71 19.65 -18.12
C SER A 14 28.47 20.95 -18.44
N GLY A 15 29.62 21.16 -17.78
CA GLY A 15 30.45 22.36 -17.92
C GLY A 15 31.23 22.46 -19.23
N GLY A 16 31.32 21.37 -20.01
CA GLY A 16 32.03 21.35 -21.29
C GLY A 16 31.52 22.36 -22.32
N LYS A 17 30.25 22.79 -22.22
CA LYS A 17 29.61 23.77 -23.11
C LYS A 17 30.01 25.22 -22.83
N LEU A 18 30.58 25.49 -21.65
CA LEU A 18 30.98 26.83 -21.20
C LEU A 18 32.47 27.13 -21.49
N LEU A 19 33.17 26.19 -22.14
CA LEU A 19 34.58 26.29 -22.49
C LEU A 19 34.79 27.05 -23.82
N SER A 20 35.96 27.67 -23.97
CA SER A 20 36.42 28.19 -25.25
C SER A 20 36.80 27.07 -26.23
N ALA A 21 37.00 27.41 -27.51
CA ALA A 21 37.43 26.48 -28.56
C ALA A 21 38.77 25.77 -28.28
N ARG A 22 39.59 26.30 -27.37
CA ARG A 22 40.86 25.71 -26.90
C ARG A 22 40.83 25.26 -25.43
N GLY A 23 39.66 25.31 -24.80
CA GLY A 23 39.47 24.99 -23.40
C GLY A 23 39.43 23.48 -23.17
N HIS A 24 40.02 23.03 -22.06
CA HIS A 24 39.96 21.65 -21.61
C HIS A 24 39.47 21.57 -20.18
N LEU A 25 38.55 20.63 -19.94
CA LEU A 25 37.95 20.34 -18.64
C LEU A 25 38.14 18.85 -18.33
N MET A 26 38.71 18.55 -17.17
CA MET A 26 38.97 17.17 -16.74
C MET A 26 38.60 17.01 -15.27
N ALA A 27 37.93 15.91 -14.93
CA ALA A 27 37.59 15.55 -13.56
C ALA A 27 38.60 14.54 -13.01
N ASP A 28 39.14 14.81 -11.82
CA ASP A 28 39.84 13.81 -11.01
C ASP A 28 38.87 13.24 -9.97
N LYS A 29 38.41 12.02 -10.23
CA LYS A 29 37.47 11.28 -9.37
C LYS A 29 38.06 10.95 -8.00
N ARG A 30 39.36 10.71 -7.90
CA ARG A 30 39.99 10.28 -6.63
C ARG A 30 39.99 11.41 -5.60
N THR A 31 40.14 12.66 -6.06
CA THR A 31 40.19 13.83 -5.17
C THR A 31 38.97 14.74 -5.26
N ASN A 32 37.96 14.36 -6.05
CA ASN A 32 36.80 15.17 -6.42
C ASN A 32 37.20 16.59 -6.84
N ARG A 33 38.14 16.68 -7.78
CA ARG A 33 38.68 17.97 -8.26
C ARG A 33 38.37 18.18 -9.73
N LEU A 34 37.97 19.40 -10.06
CA LEU A 34 37.82 19.84 -11.44
C LEU A 34 39.08 20.58 -11.89
N LEU A 35 39.74 20.05 -12.92
CA LEU A 35 40.90 20.65 -13.58
C LEU A 35 40.40 21.40 -14.82
N ILE A 36 40.64 22.71 -14.84
CA ILE A 36 40.16 23.61 -15.89
C ILE A 36 41.37 24.28 -16.53
N ARG A 37 41.41 24.29 -17.86
CA ARG A 37 42.36 25.07 -18.65
C ARG A 37 41.61 25.85 -19.70
N ASP A 38 41.56 27.18 -19.58
CA ASP A 38 40.88 28.06 -20.54
C ASP A 38 41.46 29.49 -20.49
N ASP A 39 40.92 30.41 -21.29
CA ASP A 39 41.16 31.85 -21.28
C ASP A 39 40.66 32.50 -19.97
N ALA A 40 41.34 33.56 -19.51
CA ALA A 40 41.05 34.22 -18.24
C ALA A 40 39.59 34.70 -18.10
N ARG A 41 38.95 35.08 -19.21
CA ARG A 41 37.55 35.53 -19.22
C ARG A 41 36.57 34.40 -18.91
N HIS A 42 36.78 33.23 -19.50
CA HIS A 42 35.92 32.05 -19.28
C HIS A 42 36.19 31.38 -17.93
N LEU A 43 37.44 31.43 -17.44
CA LEU A 43 37.79 30.90 -16.12
C LEU A 43 36.99 31.55 -14.99
N THR A 44 36.74 32.86 -15.06
CA THR A 44 35.98 33.58 -14.03
C THR A 44 34.50 33.15 -14.03
N ALA A 45 33.89 33.07 -15.22
CA ALA A 45 32.52 32.61 -15.38
C ALA A 45 32.33 31.14 -14.97
N LEU A 46 33.27 30.26 -15.36
CA LEU A 46 33.21 28.84 -15.03
C LEU A 46 33.41 28.57 -13.55
N LYS A 47 34.24 29.39 -12.87
CA LYS A 47 34.40 29.32 -11.42
C LYS A 47 33.13 29.73 -10.69
N ALA A 48 32.47 30.81 -11.12
CA ALA A 48 31.21 31.26 -10.53
C ALA A 48 30.11 30.20 -10.70
N TRP A 49 29.97 29.66 -11.92
CA TRP A 49 29.04 28.58 -12.22
C TRP A 49 29.30 27.34 -11.36
N ALA A 50 30.57 26.90 -11.23
CA ALA A 50 30.88 25.72 -10.43
C ALA A 50 30.60 25.93 -8.93
N GLN A 51 30.71 27.16 -8.42
CA GLN A 51 30.35 27.49 -7.04
C GLN A 51 28.83 27.48 -6.82
N GLU A 52 28.04 27.89 -7.80
CA GLU A 52 26.58 27.79 -7.76
C GLU A 52 26.10 26.34 -7.82
N MET A 53 26.84 25.46 -8.49
CA MET A 53 26.49 24.04 -8.60
C MET A 53 26.95 23.20 -7.39
N ASP A 54 27.99 23.62 -6.66
CA ASP A 54 28.50 22.93 -5.46
C ASP A 54 27.68 23.29 -4.21
N LEU A 55 26.36 23.11 -4.28
CA LEU A 55 25.43 23.33 -3.18
C LEU A 55 25.02 21.99 -2.54
N PRO A 56 24.79 21.95 -1.21
CA PRO A 56 24.29 20.76 -0.55
C PRO A 56 22.88 20.42 -1.05
N VAL A 57 22.67 19.17 -1.45
CA VAL A 57 21.34 18.66 -1.83
C VAL A 57 20.50 18.37 -0.59
N GLY A 58 19.21 18.72 -0.64
CA GLY A 58 18.26 18.37 0.40
C GLY A 58 17.95 16.87 0.43
N GLN A 59 17.70 16.35 1.63
CA GLN A 59 17.15 15.01 1.83
C GLN A 59 15.64 15.12 2.02
N VAL A 60 14.90 14.18 1.44
CA VAL A 60 13.45 14.06 1.57
C VAL A 60 13.08 12.70 2.16
N GLU A 61 12.11 12.68 3.06
CA GLU A 61 11.50 11.45 3.56
C GLU A 61 10.22 11.16 2.75
N LEU A 62 10.16 9.99 2.12
CA LEU A 62 8.98 9.47 1.47
C LEU A 62 8.30 8.47 2.39
N ALA A 63 7.08 8.79 2.82
CA ALA A 63 6.22 7.89 3.58
C ALA A 63 5.04 7.47 2.69
N ALA A 64 4.72 6.19 2.70
CA ALA A 64 3.51 5.67 2.07
C ALA A 64 2.68 4.92 3.12
N HIS A 65 1.36 4.92 2.93
CA HIS A 65 0.43 4.15 3.77
C HIS A 65 -0.37 3.20 2.88
N ILE A 66 -0.32 1.92 3.19
CA ILE A 66 -1.10 0.88 2.53
C ILE A 66 -2.29 0.57 3.43
N VAL A 67 -3.47 0.87 2.91
CA VAL A 67 -4.74 0.70 3.60
C VAL A 67 -5.49 -0.44 2.92
N SER A 68 -6.05 -1.34 3.73
CA SER A 68 -6.95 -2.38 3.25
C SER A 68 -8.36 -2.11 3.74
N MET A 69 -9.28 -2.21 2.80
CA MET A 69 -10.71 -2.07 3.03
C MET A 69 -11.36 -3.32 2.47
N SER A 70 -12.00 -4.10 3.34
CA SER A 70 -12.89 -5.17 2.92
C SER A 70 -14.33 -4.70 3.12
N GLU A 71 -15.09 -4.56 2.03
CA GLU A 71 -16.50 -4.23 2.13
C GLU A 71 -17.33 -5.51 2.27
N THR A 72 -17.67 -5.84 3.51
CA THR A 72 -18.66 -6.87 3.81
C THR A 72 -19.71 -6.27 4.72
N SER A 73 -20.79 -5.77 4.11
CA SER A 73 -21.96 -5.25 4.82
C SER A 73 -23.02 -6.35 4.87
N LEU A 74 -23.22 -6.95 6.06
CA LEU A 74 -24.30 -7.91 6.29
C LEU A 74 -25.40 -7.20 7.08
N ARG A 75 -26.59 -7.11 6.48
CA ARG A 75 -27.79 -6.61 7.14
C ARG A 75 -28.91 -7.61 6.98
N GLU A 76 -29.33 -8.20 8.09
CA GLU A 76 -30.41 -9.18 8.14
C GLU A 76 -31.44 -8.76 9.18
N LEU A 77 -32.71 -8.94 8.85
CA LEU A 77 -33.84 -8.72 9.74
C LEU A 77 -34.67 -10.00 9.78
N GLY A 78 -35.00 -10.44 10.99
CA GLY A 78 -35.79 -11.63 11.24
C GLY A 78 -36.92 -11.34 12.22
N VAL A 79 -38.01 -12.10 12.07
CA VAL A 79 -39.20 -12.00 12.91
C VAL A 79 -39.56 -13.38 13.42
N LYS A 80 -39.80 -13.48 14.71
CA LYS A 80 -40.32 -14.66 15.37
C LYS A 80 -41.62 -14.30 16.05
N TRP A 81 -42.63 -15.14 15.90
CA TRP A 81 -43.87 -14.98 16.65
C TRP A 81 -44.27 -16.32 17.27
N ARG A 82 -44.87 -16.23 18.46
CA ARG A 82 -45.25 -17.38 19.28
C ARG A 82 -46.59 -17.11 19.93
N LEU A 83 -47.53 -18.01 19.72
CA LEU A 83 -48.81 -18.06 20.42
C LEU A 83 -48.74 -19.22 21.42
N ALA A 84 -48.81 -18.92 22.71
CA ALA A 84 -48.72 -19.93 23.77
C ALA A 84 -49.88 -19.82 24.76
N GLU A 85 -50.40 -20.97 25.18
CA GLU A 85 -51.52 -21.03 26.12
C GLU A 85 -51.05 -20.69 27.54
N ALA A 86 -51.71 -19.71 28.19
CA ALA A 86 -51.43 -19.40 29.58
C ALA A 86 -52.08 -20.45 30.48
N GLY A 87 -51.33 -21.51 30.82
CA GLY A 87 -51.68 -22.40 31.94
C GLY A 87 -51.75 -23.91 31.65
N SER A 88 -51.23 -24.42 30.53
CA SER A 88 -51.22 -25.87 30.29
C SER A 88 -50.11 -26.57 31.12
N PRO A 89 -50.41 -27.65 31.86
CA PRO A 89 -49.39 -28.44 32.56
C PRO A 89 -48.49 -29.19 31.56
N PRO A 90 -47.18 -29.33 31.85
CA PRO A 90 -46.26 -30.04 30.97
C PRO A 90 -46.63 -31.53 30.90
N GLY A 91 -46.90 -32.05 29.70
CA GLY A 91 -47.12 -33.49 29.46
C GLY A 91 -48.40 -33.88 28.73
N SER A 92 -49.35 -32.97 28.49
CA SER A 92 -50.49 -33.25 27.60
C SER A 92 -50.05 -33.11 26.14
N GLY A 93 -50.10 -34.18 25.35
CA GLY A 93 -49.73 -34.23 23.93
C GLY A 93 -50.64 -33.42 22.98
N GLN A 94 -51.11 -32.26 23.39
CA GLN A 94 -51.76 -31.28 22.52
C GLN A 94 -50.74 -30.27 21.99
N ILE A 95 -50.89 -29.89 20.72
CA ILE A 95 -50.14 -28.78 20.12
C ILE A 95 -50.67 -27.48 20.75
N THR A 96 -50.07 -27.07 21.87
CA THR A 96 -50.45 -25.90 22.67
C THR A 96 -49.68 -24.63 22.29
N THR A 97 -48.71 -24.76 21.39
CA THR A 97 -47.85 -23.67 20.93
C THR A 97 -47.84 -23.62 19.41
N LEU A 98 -48.29 -22.50 18.83
CA LEU A 98 -48.07 -22.18 17.42
C LEU A 98 -46.97 -21.15 17.34
N SER A 99 -45.89 -21.45 16.64
CA SER A 99 -44.80 -20.50 16.43
C SER A 99 -44.25 -20.63 15.04
N SER A 100 -43.83 -19.51 14.47
CA SER A 100 -42.94 -19.50 13.30
C SER A 100 -41.69 -18.71 13.64
N ASP A 101 -40.57 -19.30 13.31
CA ASP A 101 -39.25 -18.75 13.59
C ASP A 101 -38.59 -18.41 12.26
N VAL A 102 -38.56 -17.12 11.95
CA VAL A 102 -37.74 -16.55 10.87
C VAL A 102 -36.78 -15.55 11.51
N SER A 103 -36.19 -15.93 12.65
CA SER A 103 -35.26 -15.09 13.38
C SER A 103 -33.84 -15.25 12.85
N VAL A 104 -33.03 -14.20 12.99
CA VAL A 104 -31.61 -14.26 12.63
C VAL A 104 -30.85 -14.94 13.78
N ASN A 105 -30.17 -16.06 13.49
CA ASN A 105 -29.46 -16.86 14.50
C ASN A 105 -28.39 -16.07 15.27
N ASP A 106 -27.64 -15.22 14.56
CA ASP A 106 -26.57 -14.36 15.09
C ASP A 106 -27.03 -12.89 15.24
N ALA A 107 -28.29 -12.66 15.58
CA ALA A 107 -28.82 -11.30 15.72
C ALA A 107 -28.04 -10.48 16.77
N SER A 108 -27.45 -9.37 16.35
CA SER A 108 -26.83 -8.37 17.24
C SER A 108 -27.83 -7.70 18.18
N THR A 109 -29.10 -7.62 17.78
CA THR A 109 -30.18 -6.97 18.51
C THR A 109 -31.42 -7.84 18.46
N ARG A 110 -32.07 -8.08 19.61
CA ARG A 110 -33.36 -8.78 19.71
C ARG A 110 -34.31 -7.97 20.58
N ALA A 111 -35.57 -7.83 20.16
CA ALA A 111 -36.60 -7.07 20.87
C ALA A 111 -37.90 -7.87 20.90
N GLY A 112 -38.36 -8.26 22.10
CA GLY A 112 -39.59 -9.00 22.33
C GLY A 112 -40.74 -8.11 22.78
N PHE A 113 -41.93 -8.33 22.23
CA PHE A 113 -43.18 -7.63 22.54
C PHE A 113 -44.28 -8.64 22.84
N ASN A 114 -45.02 -8.40 23.92
CA ASN A 114 -46.24 -9.14 24.23
C ASN A 114 -47.42 -8.32 23.73
N ILE A 115 -48.01 -8.73 22.60
CA ILE A 115 -48.96 -7.90 21.83
C ILE A 115 -50.39 -8.05 22.37
N GLY A 116 -50.73 -9.18 22.97
CA GLY A 116 -52.05 -9.37 23.56
C GLY A 116 -52.42 -10.83 23.78
N LYS A 117 -53.65 -11.04 24.25
CA LYS A 117 -54.21 -12.37 24.52
C LYS A 117 -55.35 -12.66 23.54
N ILE A 118 -55.24 -13.76 22.78
CA ILE A 118 -56.27 -14.22 21.84
C ILE A 118 -56.77 -15.57 22.35
N ASN A 119 -58.07 -15.69 22.65
CA ASN A 119 -58.69 -16.95 23.11
C ASN A 119 -57.96 -17.66 24.26
N GLY A 120 -57.45 -16.93 25.26
CA GLY A 120 -56.70 -17.55 26.36
C GLY A 120 -55.18 -17.65 26.14
N ARG A 121 -54.70 -17.45 24.91
CA ARG A 121 -53.29 -17.61 24.52
C ARG A 121 -52.58 -16.27 24.40
N LEU A 122 -51.36 -16.16 24.91
CA LEU A 122 -50.53 -14.96 24.78
C LEU A 122 -49.82 -14.97 23.43
N LEU A 123 -49.91 -13.85 22.71
CA LEU A 123 -49.15 -13.58 21.50
C LEU A 123 -47.88 -12.80 21.84
N GLU A 124 -46.75 -13.41 21.54
CA GLU A 124 -45.42 -12.83 21.64
C GLU A 124 -44.83 -12.64 20.24
N LEU A 125 -44.24 -11.48 20.00
CA LEU A 125 -43.51 -11.12 18.79
C LEU A 125 -42.09 -10.72 19.17
N GLU A 126 -41.10 -11.33 18.53
CA GLU A 126 -39.69 -10.99 18.69
C GLU A 126 -39.12 -10.54 17.35
N LEU A 127 -38.52 -9.35 17.33
CA LEU A 127 -37.75 -8.81 16.21
C LEU A 127 -36.27 -9.10 16.47
N SER A 128 -35.55 -9.53 15.43
CA SER A 128 -34.13 -9.84 15.49
C SER A 128 -33.42 -9.17 14.33
N ALA A 129 -32.27 -8.54 14.57
CA ALA A 129 -31.50 -7.86 13.52
C ALA A 129 -30.00 -8.12 13.69
N LEU A 130 -29.32 -8.39 12.58
CA LEU A 130 -27.87 -8.46 12.49
C LEU A 130 -27.39 -7.32 11.57
N GLU A 131 -26.50 -6.48 12.10
CA GLU A 131 -25.78 -5.48 11.32
C GLU A 131 -24.29 -5.65 11.58
N ARG A 132 -23.52 -5.99 10.54
CA ARG A 132 -22.05 -6.06 10.59
C ARG A 132 -21.46 -5.08 9.60
N LYS A 133 -20.66 -4.15 10.12
CA LYS A 133 -19.90 -3.18 9.32
C LYS A 133 -18.42 -3.34 9.62
N GLN A 134 -17.62 -3.68 8.60
CA GLN A 134 -16.17 -3.80 8.73
C GLN A 134 -15.53 -2.40 8.65
N GLN A 135 -14.49 -2.16 9.45
CA GLN A 135 -13.73 -0.91 9.48
C GLN A 135 -12.42 -1.04 8.68
N VAL A 136 -11.86 0.09 8.31
CA VAL A 136 -10.64 0.22 7.51
C VAL A 136 -9.40 -0.02 8.39
N GLU A 137 -8.45 -0.84 7.93
CA GLU A 137 -7.20 -1.12 8.65
C GLU A 137 -5.97 -0.77 7.81
N ILE A 138 -4.99 -0.11 8.42
CA ILE A 138 -3.70 0.21 7.81
C ILE A 138 -2.79 -1.02 7.97
N ILE A 139 -2.41 -1.66 6.86
CA ILE A 139 -1.60 -2.89 6.89
C ILE A 139 -0.11 -2.57 6.94
N ALA A 140 0.34 -1.49 6.28
CA ALA A 140 1.77 -1.18 6.20
C ALA A 140 2.05 0.31 6.01
N SER A 141 3.13 0.79 6.61
CA SER A 141 3.60 2.19 6.48
C SER A 141 5.10 2.26 6.20
N PRO A 142 5.55 1.93 4.97
CA PRO A 142 6.97 2.04 4.61
C PRO A 142 7.45 3.49 4.57
N ARG A 143 8.72 3.71 4.96
CA ARG A 143 9.40 5.01 4.92
C ARG A 143 10.77 4.88 4.24
N LEU A 144 11.13 5.84 3.40
CA LEU A 144 12.41 5.92 2.69
C LEU A 144 12.99 7.32 2.81
N LEU A 145 14.28 7.44 3.12
CA LEU A 145 14.98 8.70 2.93
C LEU A 145 15.70 8.69 1.58
N ALA A 146 15.51 9.73 0.78
CA ALA A 146 16.15 9.90 -0.53
C ALA A 146 16.74 11.30 -0.67
N SER A 147 17.83 11.44 -1.44
CA SER A 147 18.36 12.76 -1.82
C SER A 147 17.57 13.33 -2.99
N HIS A 148 17.50 14.66 -3.09
CA HIS A 148 16.79 15.34 -4.17
C HIS A 148 17.26 14.86 -5.56
N MET A 149 16.29 14.51 -6.42
CA MET A 149 16.50 14.00 -7.80
C MET A 149 17.31 12.70 -7.94
N GLN A 150 17.57 11.97 -6.85
CA GLN A 150 18.22 10.66 -6.90
C GLN A 150 17.17 9.53 -6.79
N PRO A 151 17.17 8.55 -7.71
CA PRO A 151 16.23 7.43 -7.62
C PRO A 151 16.56 6.56 -6.41
N ALA A 152 15.56 6.34 -5.55
CA ALA A 152 15.68 5.48 -4.39
C ALA A 152 14.57 4.42 -4.42
N SER A 153 14.89 3.18 -4.07
CA SER A 153 13.93 2.07 -4.08
C SER A 153 14.02 1.23 -2.81
N ILE A 154 12.88 0.89 -2.22
CA ILE A 154 12.79 -0.10 -1.13
C ILE A 154 12.30 -1.42 -1.71
N LYS A 155 13.02 -2.50 -1.42
CA LYS A 155 12.60 -3.88 -1.73
C LYS A 155 12.55 -4.67 -0.43
N GLN A 156 11.36 -5.16 -0.08
CA GLN A 156 11.15 -6.02 1.07
C GLN A 156 10.45 -7.30 0.59
N GLY A 157 11.10 -8.45 0.72
CA GLY A 157 10.53 -9.74 0.34
C GLY A 157 11.60 -10.82 0.15
N SER A 158 11.15 -12.08 0.11
CA SER A 158 11.97 -13.24 -0.23
C SER A 158 11.93 -13.50 -1.75
N GLU A 159 13.08 -13.81 -2.34
CA GLU A 159 13.16 -14.28 -3.72
C GLU A 159 12.93 -15.79 -3.75
N ILE A 160 11.98 -16.26 -4.56
CA ILE A 160 11.68 -17.69 -4.71
C ILE A 160 12.38 -18.16 -5.99
N PRO A 161 13.40 -19.04 -5.91
CA PRO A 161 14.06 -19.55 -7.10
C PRO A 161 13.11 -20.48 -7.86
N TYR A 162 13.11 -20.37 -9.19
CA TYR A 162 12.40 -21.30 -10.07
C TYR A 162 13.34 -21.67 -11.23
N GLN A 163 13.39 -22.95 -11.56
CA GLN A 163 14.26 -23.43 -12.62
C GLN A 163 13.54 -23.25 -13.95
N VAL A 164 14.22 -22.67 -14.94
CA VAL A 164 13.73 -22.60 -16.32
C VAL A 164 14.66 -23.43 -17.20
N SER A 165 14.07 -24.40 -17.88
CA SER A 165 14.78 -25.20 -18.88
C SER A 165 14.84 -24.41 -20.18
N SER A 166 15.94 -23.71 -20.44
CA SER A 166 16.14 -22.99 -21.70
C SER A 166 16.88 -23.87 -22.72
N GLY A 167 16.12 -24.54 -23.59
CA GLY A 167 16.60 -25.06 -24.87
C GLY A 167 17.34 -26.41 -24.84
N GLU A 168 17.38 -27.03 -26.02
CA GLU A 168 17.67 -28.43 -26.40
C GLU A 168 19.05 -29.01 -26.00
N SER A 169 19.78 -28.36 -25.10
CA SER A 169 21.10 -28.78 -24.64
C SER A 169 21.25 -28.68 -23.12
N GLY A 170 20.25 -29.17 -22.37
CA GLY A 170 20.40 -29.68 -20.98
C GLY A 170 21.00 -28.76 -19.90
N ALA A 171 21.32 -27.50 -20.21
CA ALA A 171 21.89 -26.54 -19.29
C ALA A 171 20.78 -25.94 -18.44
N THR A 172 20.73 -26.31 -17.17
CA THR A 172 19.79 -25.76 -16.20
C THR A 172 20.24 -24.36 -15.79
N SER A 173 19.54 -23.34 -16.26
CA SER A 173 19.72 -21.96 -15.79
C SER A 173 18.72 -21.68 -14.68
N VAL A 174 19.21 -21.24 -13.53
CA VAL A 174 18.36 -20.80 -12.41
C VAL A 174 18.03 -19.33 -12.63
N GLU A 175 16.78 -19.05 -12.98
CA GLU A 175 16.28 -17.69 -13.09
C GLU A 175 15.54 -17.32 -11.80
N PHE A 176 15.67 -16.07 -11.36
CA PHE A 176 15.02 -15.59 -10.14
C PHE A 176 13.80 -14.74 -10.52
N LYS A 177 12.59 -15.33 -10.42
CA LYS A 177 11.33 -14.61 -10.63
C LYS A 177 10.81 -14.22 -9.28
N ARG A 178 10.41 -12.97 -9.16
CA ARG A 178 9.89 -12.42 -7.93
C ARG A 178 8.54 -13.09 -7.67
N GLY A 179 8.56 -14.11 -6.82
CA GLY A 179 7.38 -14.83 -6.36
C GLY A 179 6.56 -13.95 -5.42
N GLY A 180 5.47 -13.39 -5.95
CA GLY A 180 4.31 -13.09 -5.14
C GLY A 180 3.56 -14.40 -4.91
N ALA A 181 3.64 -14.96 -3.70
CA ALA A 181 2.92 -16.17 -3.35
C ALA A 181 1.41 -15.98 -3.58
N GLY A 182 0.85 -16.78 -4.48
CA GLY A 182 -0.58 -16.88 -4.71
C GLY A 182 -1.21 -17.83 -3.71
N HIS A 183 -1.74 -17.29 -2.61
CA HIS A 183 -3.01 -17.67 -1.97
C HIS A 183 -3.19 -16.75 -0.75
N GLY A 184 -4.26 -15.94 -0.77
CA GLY A 184 -4.52 -14.91 0.25
C GLY A 184 -3.96 -13.54 -0.16
N GLY A 185 -4.85 -12.62 -0.52
CA GLY A 185 -4.53 -11.32 -1.10
C GLY A 185 -3.59 -10.48 -0.23
N HIS A 186 -2.36 -10.28 -0.70
CA HIS A 186 -1.49 -9.21 -0.25
C HIS A 186 -0.87 -8.51 -1.47
N ALA A 187 -1.32 -7.28 -1.70
CA ALA A 187 -0.82 -6.41 -2.76
C ALA A 187 0.67 -6.11 -2.55
N ARG A 188 1.53 -6.60 -3.46
CA ARG A 188 2.96 -6.26 -3.52
C ARG A 188 3.14 -5.15 -4.57
N ARG A 189 3.73 -4.02 -4.19
CA ARG A 189 3.98 -2.88 -5.10
C ARG A 189 5.48 -2.59 -5.22
N CYS A 190 6.01 -2.78 -6.43
CA CYS A 190 7.23 -2.13 -6.89
C CYS A 190 6.85 -0.70 -7.31
N CYS A 191 7.40 0.32 -6.66
CA CYS A 191 7.44 1.66 -7.27
C CYS A 191 8.70 1.73 -8.14
N SER A 192 8.58 1.29 -9.39
CA SER A 192 9.52 1.64 -10.46
C SER A 192 8.99 2.88 -11.17
N ARG A 193 9.91 3.69 -11.70
CA ARG A 193 9.68 5.03 -12.28
C ARG A 193 8.81 5.03 -13.55
N GLU A 194 8.42 3.87 -14.09
CA GLU A 194 7.72 3.79 -15.40
C GLU A 194 6.23 3.41 -15.36
N GLU A 195 5.61 3.15 -14.19
CA GLU A 195 4.19 2.74 -14.15
C GLU A 195 3.29 3.51 -13.16
N CYS A 196 3.80 4.49 -12.43
CA CYS A 196 2.95 5.35 -11.59
C CYS A 196 2.65 6.67 -12.30
N GLY A 197 1.63 6.64 -13.16
CA GLY A 197 0.90 7.82 -13.58
C GLY A 197 0.17 8.42 -12.37
N LEU A 198 0.89 9.17 -11.55
CA LEU A 198 0.31 10.04 -10.54
C LEU A 198 0.47 11.47 -11.07
N SER A 199 -0.56 11.94 -11.78
CA SER A 199 -0.81 13.37 -11.94
C SER A 199 -1.10 13.93 -10.56
N CYS A 200 -0.28 14.88 -10.11
CA CYS A 200 -0.68 15.82 -9.07
C CYS A 200 -1.36 17.00 -9.76
N GLU A 201 -2.59 17.29 -9.34
CA GLU A 201 -3.21 18.61 -9.47
C GLU A 201 -2.89 19.42 -8.21
#